data_AF-A0A350EW61-F1
#
_entry.id   AF-A0A350EW61-F1
#
_cell.length_a   1.000
_cell.length_b   1.000
_cell.length_c   1.000
_cell.angle_alpha   90.00
_cell.angle_beta   90.00
_cell.angle_gamma   90.00
#
_symmetry.space_group_name_H-M   'P 1'
#
loop_
_entity.id
_entity.type
_entity.pdbx_description
1 polymer ?
#
loop_
_entity_poly.entity_id
_entity_poly.type
_entity_poly.pdbx_seq_one_letter_code
_entity_poly.pdbx_strand_id
1 'polypeptide(L)'
;YRDDLIARDGTSTRHYALHDYYSVTAIVSTAGAVQERYGYDAFGRARFMKANFVPDSSSFDWEYLYAAYRLDTESGLYQVRFRS
;
A
#
# COMPACT_ATOMS: atom_id res chain seq x y z
N TYR A 1 13.98 -6.51 23.59
CA TYR A 1 13.58 -6.29 22.19
C TYR A 1 12.92 -4.93 22.18
N ARG A 2 13.65 -3.88 21.76
CA ARG A 2 13.15 -2.50 21.82
C ARG A 2 12.25 -2.28 20.61
N ASP A 3 11.06 -1.80 20.89
CA ASP A 3 10.07 -1.35 19.93
C ASP A 3 10.43 0.09 19.59
N ASP A 4 11.09 0.28 18.44
CA ASP A 4 11.60 1.57 18.02
C ASP A 4 10.47 2.30 17.28
N LEU A 5 9.63 3.00 18.06
CA LEU A 5 8.61 3.90 17.54
C LEU A 5 9.29 5.02 16.73
N ILE A 6 9.49 4.79 15.43
CA ILE A 6 9.89 5.84 14.50
C ILE A 6 8.66 6.70 14.16
N ALA A 7 8.21 7.48 15.14
CA ALA A 7 7.33 8.61 14.92
C ALA A 7 8.15 9.71 14.22
N ARG A 8 8.20 9.68 12.88
CA ARG A 8 8.64 10.84 12.10
C ARG A 8 7.60 11.93 12.26
N ASP A 9 8.05 13.03 12.86
CA ASP A 9 7.30 14.26 13.08
C ASP A 9 6.68 14.77 11.77
N GLY A 10 5.39 15.09 11.85
CA GLY A 10 4.46 15.22 10.73
C GLY A 10 3.17 14.55 11.15
N THR A 11 2.05 15.27 11.15
CA THR A 11 0.71 14.77 11.54
C THR A 11 0.47 13.34 11.10
N SER A 12 0.80 12.38 11.97
CA SER A 12 0.81 10.96 11.62
C SER A 12 -0.65 10.51 11.59
N THR A 13 -1.27 10.71 10.44
CA THR A 13 -2.62 10.26 10.17
C THR A 13 -2.57 8.74 10.08
N ARG A 14 -3.28 8.10 11.00
CA ARG A 14 -3.35 6.65 11.06
C ARG A 14 -4.25 6.16 9.91
N HIS A 15 -3.69 5.31 9.07
CA HIS A 15 -4.43 4.54 8.07
C HIS A 15 -4.37 3.05 8.40
N TYR A 16 -5.43 2.34 8.03
CA TYR A 16 -5.52 0.88 8.13
C TYR A 16 -5.62 0.28 6.72
N ALA A 17 -4.85 -0.77 6.46
CA ALA A 17 -4.90 -1.49 5.20
C ALA A 17 -6.00 -2.56 5.22
N LEU A 18 -6.75 -2.65 4.12
CA LEU A 18 -7.64 -3.77 3.83
C LEU A 18 -6.91 -4.70 2.87
N HIS A 19 -6.93 -6.00 3.16
CA HIS A 19 -6.30 -7.02 2.32
C HIS A 19 -7.37 -7.98 1.78
N ASP A 20 -7.14 -8.48 0.56
CA ASP A 20 -7.77 -9.71 0.13
C ASP A 20 -7.00 -10.93 0.69
N TYR A 21 -7.08 -12.08 0.03
CA TYR A 21 -6.38 -13.29 0.46
C TYR A 21 -4.85 -13.12 0.56
N TYR A 22 -4.24 -12.23 -0.25
CA TYR A 22 -2.79 -12.01 -0.25
C TYR A 22 -2.36 -10.53 -0.39
N SER A 23 -3.15 -9.67 -1.01
CA SER A 23 -2.74 -8.32 -1.46
C SER A 23 -3.55 -7.20 -0.80
N VAL A 24 -2.93 -6.03 -0.62
CA VAL A 24 -3.63 -4.84 -0.14
C VAL A 24 -4.62 -4.35 -1.19
N THR A 25 -5.89 -4.15 -0.85
CA THR A 25 -6.90 -3.66 -1.79
C THR A 25 -7.32 -2.22 -1.53
N ALA A 26 -7.13 -1.70 -0.31
CA ALA A 26 -7.42 -0.31 0.02
C ALA A 26 -6.73 0.14 1.32
N ILE A 27 -6.62 1.45 1.51
CA ILE A 27 -6.35 2.07 2.81
C ILE A 27 -7.57 2.87 3.28
N VAL A 28 -7.87 2.80 4.58
CA VAL A 28 -8.97 3.54 5.22
C VAL A 28 -8.46 4.44 6.33
N SER A 29 -9.15 5.56 6.55
CA SER A 29 -8.95 6.42 7.72
C SER A 29 -9.42 5.76 9.01
N THR A 30 -9.11 6.37 10.15
CA THR A 30 -9.65 5.97 11.47
C THR A 30 -11.17 6.03 11.57
N ALA A 31 -11.84 6.80 10.69
CA ALA A 31 -13.28 6.86 10.59
C ALA A 31 -13.89 5.81 9.64
N GLY A 32 -13.06 4.91 9.08
CA GLY A 32 -13.50 3.88 8.13
C GLY A 32 -13.70 4.38 6.69
N ALA A 33 -13.48 5.66 6.41
CA ALA A 33 -13.55 6.20 5.05
C ALA A 33 -12.35 5.73 4.20
N VAL A 34 -12.61 5.11 3.05
CA VAL A 34 -11.59 4.71 2.06
C VAL A 34 -10.87 5.94 1.53
N GLN A 35 -9.55 5.90 1.55
CA GLN A 35 -8.68 6.98 1.06
C GLN A 35 -8.14 6.66 -0.34
N GLU A 36 -7.63 5.44 -0.52
CA GLU A 36 -7.05 4.97 -1.78
C GLU A 36 -7.34 3.47 -1.95
N ARG A 37 -7.42 3.03 -3.20
CA ARG A 37 -7.66 1.64 -3.60
C ARG A 37 -6.56 1.17 -4.53
N TYR A 38 -6.29 -0.13 -4.48
CA TYR A 38 -5.27 -0.76 -5.30
C TYR A 38 -5.89 -1.92 -6.07
N GLY A 39 -5.59 -1.96 -7.37
CA GLY A 39 -5.86 -3.10 -8.24
C GLY A 39 -4.54 -3.66 -8.75
N TYR A 40 -4.53 -4.94 -9.10
CA TYR A 40 -3.35 -5.61 -9.62
C TYR A 40 -3.67 -6.24 -10.97
N ASP A 41 -2.74 -6.13 -11.92
CA ASP A 41 -2.80 -6.96 -13.13
C ASP A 41 -2.28 -8.38 -12.85
N ALA A 42 -2.34 -9.26 -13.85
CA ALA A 42 -1.90 -10.65 -13.74
C ALA A 42 -0.40 -10.81 -13.40
N PHE A 43 0.40 -9.75 -13.53
CA PHE A 43 1.82 -9.73 -13.24
C PHE A 43 2.15 -8.95 -11.95
N GLY A 44 1.13 -8.52 -11.20
CA GLY A 44 1.26 -7.83 -9.92
C GLY A 44 1.43 -6.30 -10.02
N ARG A 45 1.41 -5.70 -11.21
CA ARG A 45 1.56 -4.24 -11.34
C ARG A 45 0.40 -3.53 -10.64
N ALA A 46 0.72 -2.63 -9.72
CA ALA A 46 -0.28 -1.88 -8.97
C ALA A 46 -0.91 -0.78 -9.83
N ARG A 47 -2.24 -0.71 -9.81
CA ARG A 47 -3.06 0.40 -10.30
C ARG A 47 -3.65 1.13 -9.11
N PHE A 48 -3.25 2.39 -8.94
CA PHE A 48 -3.77 3.29 -7.91
C PHE A 48 -5.10 3.88 -8.35
N MET A 49 -6.05 3.96 -7.42
CA MET A 49 -7.40 4.47 -7.66
C MET A 49 -7.90 5.24 -6.44
N LYS A 50 -8.74 6.24 -6.69
CA LYS A 50 -9.51 6.93 -5.64
C LYS A 50 -10.50 5.99 -4.96
N ALA A 51 -11.09 6.46 -3.87
CA ALA A 51 -12.17 5.77 -3.16
C ALA A 51 -13.36 5.35 -4.07
N ASN A 52 -13.60 6.08 -5.16
CA ASN A 52 -14.64 5.82 -6.15
C ASN A 52 -14.19 4.97 -7.36
N PHE A 53 -13.03 4.29 -7.28
CA PHE A 53 -12.45 3.43 -8.32
C PHE A 53 -11.95 4.16 -9.59
N VAL A 54 -11.97 5.49 -9.61
CA VAL A 54 -11.35 6.26 -10.71
C VAL A 54 -9.82 6.15 -10.59
N PRO A 55 -9.09 5.78 -11.67
CA PRO A 55 -7.62 5.75 -11.65
C PRO A 55 -7.02 7.12 -11.31
N ASP A 56 -5.97 7.13 -10.49
CA ASP A 56 -5.21 8.34 -10.14
C ASP A 56 -3.77 7.99 -9.76
N SER A 57 -2.90 8.98 -9.57
CA SER A 57 -1.60 8.80 -8.91
C SER A 57 -1.75 8.56 -7.40
N SER A 58 -0.84 7.79 -6.79
CA SER A 58 -0.87 7.59 -5.34
C SER A 58 -0.65 8.90 -4.60
N SER A 59 -1.48 9.16 -3.59
CA SER A 59 -1.35 10.34 -2.71
C SER A 59 -0.76 9.99 -1.33
N PHE A 60 -0.56 8.70 -1.06
CA PHE A 60 -0.17 8.18 0.25
C PHE A 60 1.14 7.38 0.23
N ASP A 61 1.77 7.23 -0.95
CA ASP A 61 3.02 6.51 -1.18
C ASP A 61 3.08 5.16 -0.44
N TRP A 62 1.98 4.40 -0.50
CA TRP A 62 1.86 3.17 0.25
C TRP A 62 2.73 2.05 -0.32
N GLU A 63 3.76 1.64 0.43
CA GLU A 63 4.82 0.77 -0.08
C GLU A 63 4.48 -0.74 -0.03
N TYR A 64 3.48 -1.18 0.74
CA TYR A 64 3.12 -2.60 0.88
C TYR A 64 1.88 -2.91 0.06
N LEU A 65 2.02 -3.69 -1.01
CA LEU A 65 0.96 -3.84 -2.02
C LEU A 65 0.72 -5.33 -2.36
N TYR A 66 1.16 -5.78 -3.54
CA TYR A 66 0.90 -7.14 -4.03
C TYR A 66 1.56 -8.20 -3.14
N ALA A 67 0.79 -9.22 -2.75
CA ALA A 67 1.21 -10.28 -1.83
C ALA A 67 1.86 -9.75 -0.52
N ALA A 68 1.50 -8.53 -0.10
CA ALA A 68 2.09 -7.80 1.01
C ALA A 68 3.62 -7.58 0.89
N TYR A 69 4.19 -7.71 -0.30
CA TYR A 69 5.58 -7.36 -0.55
C TYR A 69 5.74 -5.84 -0.68
N ARG A 70 6.93 -5.37 -0.29
CA ARG A 70 7.33 -3.98 -0.50
C ARG A 70 7.53 -3.75 -2.00
N LEU A 71 6.79 -2.79 -2.56
CA LEU A 71 7.02 -2.26 -3.89
C LEU A 71 8.25 -1.34 -3.84
N ASP A 72 9.21 -1.60 -4.71
CA ASP A 72 10.29 -0.66 -5.01
C ASP A 72 9.82 0.30 -6.11
N THR A 73 9.63 1.57 -5.77
CA THR A 73 9.04 2.59 -6.67
C THR A 73 9.99 3.05 -7.78
N GLU A 74 11.30 2.79 -7.67
CA GLU A 74 12.30 3.12 -8.68
C GLU A 74 12.30 2.09 -9.84
N SER A 75 12.11 0.81 -9.55
CA SER A 75 12.11 -0.27 -10.56
C SER A 75 10.73 -0.82 -10.92
N GLY A 76 9.70 -0.56 -10.12
CA GLY A 76 8.36 -1.14 -10.28
C GLY A 76 8.31 -2.64 -9.96
N LEU A 77 9.32 -3.17 -9.24
CA LEU A 77 9.45 -4.58 -8.89
C LEU A 77 9.09 -4.81 -7.41
N TYR A 78 8.48 -5.97 -7.14
CA TYR A 78 8.27 -6.43 -5.76
C TYR A 78 9.51 -7.15 -5.24
N GLN A 79 9.93 -6.80 -4.02
CA GLN A 79 11.01 -7.51 -3.32
C GLN A 79 10.53 -8.86 -2.79
N VAL A 80 10.57 -9.89 -3.64
CA VAL A 80 10.43 -11.29 -3.22
C VAL A 80 11.76 -11.74 -2.62
N ARG A 81 11.77 -12.10 -1.32
CA ARG A 81 12.92 -12.79 -0.71
C ARG A 81 13.01 -14.20 -1.33
N PHE A 82 14.19 -14.55 -1.84
CA PHE A 82 14.56 -15.71 -2.67
C PHE A 82 14.46 -15.50 -4.18
N ARG A 83 15.46 -14.82 -4.73
CA ARG A 83 15.86 -14.92 -6.14
C ARG A 83 17.31 -15.40 -6.12
N SER A 84 17.56 -16.65 -6.51
CA SER A 84 18.91 -17.17 -6.79
C SER A 84 19.35 -16.76 -8.17
#